data_AF-A0A7V3K5G6-F1
#
_entry.id   AF-A0A7V3K5G6-F1
#
_cell.length_a   1.000
_cell.length_b   1.000
_cell.length_c   1.000
_cell.angle_alpha   90.00
_cell.angle_beta   90.00
_cell.angle_gamma   90.00
#
_symmetry.space_group_name_H-M   'P 1'
#
loop_
_entity.id
_entity.type
_entity.pdbx_description
1 polymer ?
#
loop_
_entity_poly.entity_id
_entity_poly.type
_entity_poly.pdbx_seq_one_letter_code
_entity_poly.pdbx_strand_id
1 'polypeptide(L)' 'MVTESQIREALRPVIDPEIGLSVVDLGMIRQVRIDEAGRVE' A
#
# COMPACT_ATOMS: atom_id res chain seq x y z
N MET A 1 6.10 -12.41 -9.76
CA MET A 1 4.75 -12.29 -9.19
C MET A 1 4.80 -11.13 -8.21
N VAL A 2 3.88 -10.17 -8.30
CA VAL A 2 3.85 -9.03 -7.38
C VAL A 2 3.42 -9.52 -6.00
N THR A 3 4.08 -9.06 -4.94
CA THR A 3 3.72 -9.41 -3.56
C THR A 3 3.09 -8.22 -2.84
N GLU A 4 2.33 -8.51 -1.78
CA GLU A 4 1.76 -7.47 -0.91
C GLU A 4 2.86 -6.55 -0.35
N SER A 5 4.01 -7.09 0.05
CA SER A 5 5.13 -6.28 0.55
C SER A 5 5.66 -5.31 -0.51
N GLN A 6 5.75 -5.73 -1.77
CA GLN A 6 6.17 -4.83 -2.86
C GLN A 6 5.18 -3.68 -3.07
N ILE A 7 3.88 -3.95 -2.96
CA ILE A 7 2.84 -2.91 -3.06
C ILE A 7 2.91 -1.96 -1.87
N ARG A 8 3.10 -2.48 -0.65
CA ARG A 8 3.25 -1.65 0.55
C ARG A 8 4.48 -0.75 0.47
N GLU A 9 5.62 -1.26 0.01
CA GLU A 9 6.81 -0.41 -0.20
C GLU A 9 6.57 0.65 -1.29
N ALA A 10 5.85 0.32 -2.36
CA ALA A 10 5.51 1.29 -3.40
C ALA A 10 4.56 2.40 -2.91
N LEU A 11 3.69 2.10 -1.94
CA LEU A 11 2.77 3.07 -1.32
C LEU A 11 3.42 3.88 -0.19
N ARG A 12 4.62 3.51 0.27
CA ARG A 12 5.31 4.17 1.38
C ARG A 12 5.54 5.69 1.18
N PRO A 13 5.85 6.18 -0.03
CA PRO A 13 5.98 7.62 -0.30
C PRO A 13 4.66 8.40 -0.27
N VAL A 14 3.51 7.72 -0.20
CA VAL A 14 2.21 8.38 -0.10
C VAL A 14 2.01 8.86 1.33
N ILE A 15 2.00 10.18 1.50
CA ILE A 15 1.94 10.85 2.81
C ILE A 15 0.53 11.38 3.05
N ASP A 16 0.01 11.19 4.26
CA ASP A 16 -1.21 11.84 4.71
C ASP A 16 -0.96 13.36 4.85
N PRO A 17 -1.73 14.23 4.18
CA PRO A 17 -1.48 15.67 4.17
C PRO A 17 -1.80 16.37 5.49
N GLU A 18 -2.57 15.75 6.39
CA GLU A 18 -2.92 16.32 7.68
C GLU A 18 -1.88 16.00 8.75
N ILE A 19 -1.37 14.76 8.74
CA ILE A 19 -0.46 14.24 9.78
C ILE A 19 1.00 14.23 9.32
N GLY A 20 1.27 14.22 8.01
CA GLY A 20 2.62 14.24 7.46
C GLY A 20 3.38 12.91 7.56
N LEU A 21 2.66 11.79 7.74
CA LEU A 21 3.22 10.45 7.84
C LEU A 21 2.74 9.54 6.71
N SER A 22 3.48 8.47 6.43
CA SER A 22 3.11 7.49 5.40
C SER A 22 1.79 6.79 5.74
N VAL A 23 0.91 6.65 4.75
CA VAL A 23 -0.33 5.85 4.90
C VAL A 23 -0.06 4.39 5.28
N VAL A 24 1.15 3.89 4.95
CA VAL A 24 1.62 2.55 5.33
C VAL A 24 1.98 2.49 6.80
N ASP A 25 2.79 3.45 7.27
CA ASP A 25 3.24 3.51 8.67
C ASP A 25 2.08 3.86 9.63
N LEU A 26 1.09 4.62 9.15
CA LEU A 26 -0.16 4.90 9.86
C LEU A 26 -1.11 3.69 9.92
N GLY A 27 -0.81 2.59 9.22
CA GLY A 27 -1.67 1.41 9.19
C GLY A 27 -3.02 1.64 8.51
N MET A 28 -3.12 2.62 7.60
CA MET A 28 -4.37 2.94 6.91
C MET A 28 -4.76 1.90 5.85
N ILE A 29 -3.80 1.04 5.45
CA ILE A 29 -4.02 -0.05 4.49
C ILE A 29 -4.49 -1.31 5.22
N ARG A 30 -5.78 -1.63 5.09
CA ARG A 30 -6.40 -2.82 5.70
C ARG A 30 -6.05 -4.12 4.99
N GLN A 31 -6.13 -4.12 3.66
CA GLN A 31 -5.90 -5.30 2.83
C GLN A 31 -5.37 -4.87 1.46
N VAL A 32 -4.54 -5.72 0.86
CA VAL A 32 -4.15 -5.66 -0.55
C VAL A 32 -4.57 -6.98 -1.17
N ARG A 33 -5.40 -6.96 -2.22
CA ARG A 33 -5.73 -8.18 -2.98
C ARG A 33 -5.05 -8.13 -4.34
N ILE A 34 -4.46 -9.26 -4.73
CA ILE A 34 -3.80 -9.42 -6.02
C ILE A 34 -4.52 -10.57 -6.73
N ASP A 35 -5.15 -10.28 -7.87
CA ASP A 35 -5.82 -11.31 -8.68
C ASP A 35 -4.83 -12.09 -9.55
N GLU A 36 -5.31 -13.16 -10.18
CA GLU A 36 -4.50 -14.02 -11.05
C GLU A 36 -3.97 -13.30 -12.30
N ALA A 37 -4.60 -12.18 -12.69
CA ALA A 37 -4.17 -11.32 -13.79
C ALA A 37 -3.17 -10.24 -13.35
N GLY A 38 -2.84 -10.16 -12.04
CA GLY A 38 -1.92 -9.18 -11.47
C GLY A 38 -2.53 -7.81 -11.19
N ARG A 39 -3.87 -7.69 -11.18
CA ARG A 39 -4.57 -6.46 -10.76
C ARG A 39 -4.61 -6.36 -9.24
N VAL A 40 -4.55 -5.13 -8.76
CA VAL A 40 -4.53 -4.79 -7.33
C VAL A 40 -5.83 -4.08 -6.96
N GLU A 41 -6.48 -4.56 -5.90
CA GLU A 41 -7.72 -4.01 -5.32
C GLU A 41 -7.60 -3.71 -3.82
#